data_AF-A0A2S9FMT4-F1
#
_entry.id   AF-A0A2S9FMT4-F1
#
_cell.length_a   1.000
_cell.length_b   1.000
_cell.length_c   1.000
_cell.angle_alpha   90.00
_cell.angle_beta   90.00
_cell.angle_gamma   90.00
#
_symmetry.space_group_name_H-M   'P 1'
#
loop_
_entity.id
_entity.type
_entity.pdbx_description
1 polymer ?
#
loop_
_entity_poly.entity_id
_entity_poly.type
_entity_poly.pdbx_seq_one_letter_code
_entity_poly.pdbx_strand_id
1 'polypeptide(L)'
;AATRELDAIAAQRRRLPMVEMPDYTLIGADGPIRLVDVFGGRAQLVVYNHMWSDGAEWQCGGCTGYTSQFTRLDFLDNYDARFVIVTAGPIGEALAYRDKVGNRMDWYSSSDSPFAADVDAAPGTGFGVNVFLRDGDTVYR
;
A
#
# COMPACT_ATOMS: atom_id res chain seq x y z
N ALA A 1 20.31 5.50 -32.80
CA ALA A 1 20.72 6.65 -31.97
C ALA A 1 19.70 6.95 -30.88
N ALA A 2 18.41 7.09 -31.20
CA ALA A 2 17.34 7.41 -30.23
C ALA A 2 17.16 6.41 -29.06
N THR A 3 17.54 5.14 -29.22
CA THR A 3 17.41 4.11 -28.17
C THR A 3 18.38 4.32 -27.00
N ARG A 4 19.61 4.79 -27.25
CA ARG A 4 20.60 4.98 -26.18
C ARG A 4 20.29 6.18 -25.29
N GLU A 5 19.70 7.24 -25.84
CA GLU A 5 19.27 8.41 -25.08
C GLU A 5 18.02 8.09 -24.24
N LEU A 6 17.07 7.32 -24.78
CA LEU A 6 15.93 6.83 -24.02
C LEU A 6 16.35 5.89 -22.88
N ASP A 7 17.33 5.00 -23.12
CA ASP A 7 17.89 4.14 -22.08
C ASP A 7 18.62 4.95 -20.99
N ALA A 8 19.34 5.99 -21.37
CA ALA A 8 20.01 6.89 -20.42
C ALA A 8 19.00 7.68 -19.58
N ILE A 9 17.90 8.17 -20.18
CA ILE A 9 16.81 8.84 -19.47
C ILE A 9 16.07 7.86 -18.55
N ALA A 10 15.81 6.63 -19.00
CA ALA A 10 15.23 5.58 -18.16
C ALA A 10 16.17 5.19 -17.00
N ALA A 11 17.49 5.18 -17.24
CA ALA A 11 18.48 4.94 -16.21
C ALA A 11 18.65 6.13 -15.24
N GLN A 12 18.41 7.36 -15.67
CA GLN A 12 18.39 8.55 -14.81
C GLN A 12 17.09 8.63 -14.00
N ARG A 13 15.95 8.24 -14.57
CA ARG A 13 14.67 8.12 -13.84
C ARG A 13 14.71 7.05 -12.76
N ARG A 14 15.38 5.92 -13.01
CA ARG A 14 15.72 4.91 -11.99
C ARG A 14 16.70 5.42 -10.91
N ARG A 15 17.35 6.56 -11.13
CA ARG A 15 18.28 7.23 -10.21
C ARG A 15 17.68 8.47 -9.56
N LEU A 16 16.41 8.82 -9.83
CA LEU A 16 15.71 9.79 -9.00
C LEU A 16 15.63 9.22 -7.58
N PRO A 17 15.86 10.03 -6.52
CA PRO A 17 16.08 9.52 -5.19
C PRO A 17 14.80 8.86 -4.68
N MET A 18 14.78 7.54 -4.77
CA MET A 18 13.98 6.66 -3.94
C MET A 18 14.15 7.13 -2.49
N VAL A 19 13.06 7.55 -1.86
CA VAL A 19 13.12 8.06 -0.48
C VAL A 19 13.13 6.85 0.44
N GLU A 20 14.20 6.67 1.19
CA GLU A 20 14.27 5.63 2.21
C GLU A 20 13.17 5.89 3.25
N MET A 21 12.37 4.85 3.48
CA MET A 21 11.26 4.89 4.42
C MET A 21 11.76 4.42 5.79
N PRO A 22 11.30 5.05 6.88
CA PRO A 22 11.46 4.52 8.23
C PRO A 22 10.97 3.06 8.35
N ASP A 23 11.50 2.36 9.36
CA ASP A 23 11.04 1.03 9.73
C ASP A 23 9.62 1.09 10.36
N TYR A 24 8.61 1.22 9.51
CA TYR A 24 7.23 1.26 9.97
C TYR A 24 6.77 -0.10 10.45
N THR A 25 5.98 -0.09 11.52
CA THR A 25 5.13 -1.21 11.92
C THR A 25 3.69 -0.86 11.56
N LEU A 26 3.01 -1.80 10.90
CA LEU A 26 1.57 -1.79 10.66
C LEU A 26 0.93 -2.89 11.52
N ILE A 27 -0.40 -2.95 11.52
CA ILE A 27 -1.15 -3.99 12.21
C ILE A 27 -1.90 -4.81 11.16
N GLY A 28 -1.57 -6.10 11.05
CA GLY A 28 -2.28 -7.07 10.22
C GLY A 28 -3.27 -7.91 11.03
N ALA A 29 -3.90 -8.88 10.37
CA ALA A 29 -4.86 -9.79 11.01
C ALA A 29 -4.26 -10.58 12.18
N ASP A 30 -2.97 -10.89 12.13
CA ASP A 30 -2.25 -11.66 13.15
C ASP A 30 -1.45 -10.77 14.12
N GLY A 31 -1.67 -9.45 14.09
CA GLY A 31 -1.00 -8.47 14.96
C GLY A 31 0.04 -7.61 14.23
N PRO A 32 0.98 -7.00 14.98
CA PRO A 32 1.98 -6.10 14.41
C PRO A 32 2.87 -6.76 13.36
N ILE A 33 3.16 -6.03 12.28
CA ILE A 33 3.99 -6.50 11.14
C ILE A 33 4.84 -5.34 10.63
N ARG A 34 6.13 -5.58 10.34
CA ARG A 34 7.00 -4.55 9.75
C ARG A 34 6.61 -4.32 8.29
N LEU A 35 6.75 -3.09 7.80
CA LEU A 35 6.42 -2.74 6.41
C LEU A 35 7.16 -3.64 5.41
N VAL A 36 8.42 -3.97 5.65
CA VAL A 36 9.17 -4.86 4.76
C VAL A 36 8.60 -6.28 4.69
N ASP A 37 8.03 -6.78 5.79
CA ASP A 37 7.41 -8.10 5.82
C ASP A 37 6.06 -8.10 5.08
N VAL A 38 5.40 -6.93 4.96
CA VAL A 38 4.18 -6.74 4.14
C VAL A 38 4.45 -6.98 2.64
N PHE A 39 5.71 -6.92 2.17
CA PHE A 39 6.01 -7.30 0.78
C PHE A 39 5.75 -8.78 0.50
N GLY A 40 5.73 -9.64 1.51
CA GLY A 40 5.48 -11.09 1.32
C GLY A 40 6.49 -11.74 0.38
N GLY A 41 7.75 -11.30 0.42
CA GLY A 41 8.83 -11.80 -0.44
C GLY A 41 8.97 -11.10 -1.80
N ARG A 42 8.00 -10.29 -2.22
CA ARG A 42 8.03 -9.53 -3.49
C ARG A 42 9.01 -8.36 -3.47
N ALA A 43 9.53 -7.93 -4.61
CA ALA A 43 10.38 -6.73 -4.71
C ALA A 43 9.58 -5.42 -4.64
N GLN A 44 8.29 -5.45 -5.00
CA GLN A 44 7.44 -4.26 -5.06
C GLN A 44 6.16 -4.43 -4.23
N LEU A 45 5.75 -3.37 -3.55
CA LEU A 45 4.50 -3.32 -2.79
C LEU A 45 3.67 -2.12 -3.23
N VAL A 46 2.49 -2.40 -3.80
CA VAL A 46 1.49 -1.38 -4.12
C VAL A 46 0.51 -1.29 -2.96
N VAL A 47 0.45 -0.13 -2.33
CA VAL A 47 -0.44 0.17 -1.22
C VAL A 47 -1.54 1.10 -1.69
N TYR A 48 -2.79 0.66 -1.56
CA TYR A 48 -3.94 1.54 -1.64
C TYR A 48 -4.36 1.97 -0.24
N ASN A 49 -4.28 3.27 0.05
CA ASN A 49 -4.70 3.83 1.33
C ASN A 49 -6.19 4.15 1.30
N HIS A 50 -6.98 3.34 2.01
CA HIS A 50 -8.42 3.46 2.11
C HIS A 50 -8.79 4.52 3.14
N MET A 51 -9.49 5.55 2.68
CA MET A 51 -10.02 6.62 3.55
C MET A 51 -10.92 6.04 4.63
N TRP A 52 -10.64 6.39 5.88
CA TRP A 52 -11.35 5.86 7.03
C TRP A 52 -12.06 6.93 7.83
N SER A 53 -13.19 6.57 8.42
CA SER A 53 -13.94 7.37 9.38
C SER A 53 -14.37 6.48 10.53
N ASP A 54 -13.89 6.79 11.72
CA ASP A 54 -14.18 6.02 12.94
C ASP A 54 -15.68 6.03 13.25
N GLY A 55 -16.22 4.86 13.58
CA GLY A 55 -17.63 4.67 13.90
C GLY A 55 -18.60 4.73 12.71
N ALA A 56 -18.09 4.87 11.47
CA ALA A 56 -18.94 4.85 10.28
C ALA A 56 -19.39 3.42 9.94
N GLU A 57 -20.69 3.25 9.63
CA GLU A 57 -21.24 1.96 9.19
C GLU A 57 -20.71 1.55 7.80
N TRP A 58 -20.49 2.55 6.94
CA TRP A 58 -19.95 2.42 5.60
C TRP A 58 -18.79 3.40 5.44
N GLN A 59 -17.67 2.90 4.94
CA GLN A 59 -16.48 3.71 4.71
C GLN A 59 -16.55 4.38 3.34
N CYS A 60 -15.45 4.99 2.89
CA CYS A 60 -15.44 5.76 1.65
C CYS A 60 -15.96 4.94 0.45
N GLY A 61 -17.11 5.36 -0.09
CA GLY A 61 -17.76 4.69 -1.21
C GLY A 61 -16.90 4.69 -2.49
N GLY A 62 -16.15 5.76 -2.74
CA GLY A 62 -15.20 5.83 -3.86
C GLY A 62 -14.04 4.84 -3.70
N CYS A 63 -13.49 4.73 -2.49
CA CYS A 63 -12.45 3.74 -2.19
C CYS A 63 -12.97 2.31 -2.35
N THR A 64 -14.18 2.05 -1.87
CA THR A 64 -14.84 0.74 -1.96
C THR A 64 -15.14 0.38 -3.41
N GLY A 65 -15.67 1.31 -4.21
CA GLY A 65 -15.95 1.11 -5.63
C GLY A 65 -14.70 0.95 -6.49
N TYR A 66 -13.59 1.60 -6.14
CA TYR A 66 -12.31 1.42 -6.81
C TYR A 66 -11.71 0.04 -6.50
N THR A 67 -11.63 -0.31 -5.21
CA THR A 67 -11.03 -1.58 -4.77
C THR A 67 -11.85 -2.80 -5.15
N SER A 68 -13.16 -2.66 -5.40
CA SER A 68 -14.00 -3.77 -5.88
C SER A 68 -13.67 -4.26 -7.29
N GLN A 69 -12.97 -3.45 -8.10
CA GLN A 69 -12.56 -3.82 -9.46
C GLN A 69 -11.43 -4.87 -9.47
N PHE A 70 -10.68 -4.99 -8.37
CA PHE A 70 -9.55 -5.89 -8.26
C PHE A 70 -10.02 -7.26 -7.77
N THR A 71 -10.35 -8.13 -8.71
CA THR A 71 -10.79 -9.51 -8.45
C THR A 71 -9.70 -10.54 -8.69
N ARG A 72 -8.62 -10.14 -9.36
CA ARG A 72 -7.51 -11.00 -9.81
C ARG A 72 -6.20 -10.25 -9.67
N LEU A 73 -5.36 -10.65 -8.72
CA LEU A 73 -4.05 -10.06 -8.47
C LEU A 73 -2.90 -10.97 -8.91
N ASP A 74 -3.20 -12.21 -9.35
CA ASP A 74 -2.24 -13.20 -9.86
C ASP A 74 -1.35 -12.66 -10.99
N PHE A 75 -1.86 -11.73 -11.79
CA PHE A 75 -1.07 -11.14 -12.87
C PHE A 75 0.14 -10.33 -12.36
N LEU A 76 0.10 -9.83 -11.11
CA LEU A 76 1.19 -9.08 -10.49
C LEU A 76 2.40 -9.95 -10.17
N ASP A 77 2.23 -11.28 -10.12
CA ASP A 77 3.34 -12.21 -9.92
C ASP A 77 4.40 -12.08 -11.03
N ASN A 78 3.98 -11.76 -12.26
CA ASN A 78 4.89 -11.51 -13.39
C ASN A 78 5.73 -10.23 -13.22
N TYR A 79 5.35 -9.37 -12.29
CA TYR A 79 6.01 -8.10 -11.99
C TYR A 79 6.74 -8.12 -10.64
N ASP A 80 6.76 -9.28 -9.98
CA ASP A 80 7.25 -9.44 -8.61
C ASP A 80 6.68 -8.36 -7.66
N ALA A 81 5.37 -8.17 -7.73
CA ALA A 81 4.64 -7.13 -7.01
C ALA A 81 3.50 -7.71 -6.17
N ARG A 82 3.22 -7.07 -5.04
CA ARG A 82 2.05 -7.35 -4.19
C ARG A 82 1.16 -6.12 -4.12
N PHE A 83 -0.16 -6.31 -4.06
CA PHE A 83 -1.13 -5.22 -3.86
C PHE A 83 -1.89 -5.43 -2.55
N VAL A 84 -1.91 -4.42 -1.69
CA VAL A 84 -2.56 -4.46 -0.36
C VAL A 84 -3.36 -3.19 -0.08
N ILE A 85 -4.25 -3.27 0.89
CA ILE A 85 -4.99 -2.11 1.41
C ILE A 85 -4.41 -1.71 2.77
N VAL A 86 -4.20 -0.41 2.98
CA VAL A 86 -3.86 0.17 4.29
C VAL A 86 -4.92 1.18 4.68
N THR A 87 -5.23 1.28 5.97
CA THR A 87 -6.17 2.28 6.49
C THR A 87 -5.73 2.82 7.85
N ALA A 88 -6.15 4.03 8.20
CA ALA A 88 -5.85 4.64 9.49
C ALA A 88 -6.78 4.16 10.64
N GLY A 89 -7.78 3.34 10.32
CA GLY A 89 -8.75 2.81 11.28
C GLY A 89 -8.27 1.60 12.08
N PRO A 90 -8.96 1.24 13.18
CA PRO A 90 -8.64 0.04 13.96
C PRO A 90 -8.68 -1.23 13.10
N ILE A 91 -7.67 -2.10 13.23
CA ILE A 91 -7.55 -3.30 12.37
C ILE A 91 -8.77 -4.22 12.44
N GLY A 92 -9.40 -4.36 13.61
CA GLY A 92 -10.59 -5.20 13.77
C GLY A 92 -11.78 -4.70 12.94
N GLU A 93 -12.01 -3.39 12.92
CA GLU A 93 -13.07 -2.77 12.12
C GLU A 93 -12.73 -2.82 10.62
N ALA A 94 -11.46 -2.61 10.27
CA ALA A 94 -10.98 -2.69 8.89
C ALA A 94 -11.21 -4.08 8.27
N LEU A 95 -10.90 -5.14 9.02
CA LEU A 95 -11.12 -6.52 8.58
C LEU A 95 -12.61 -6.88 8.50
N ALA A 96 -13.41 -6.45 9.47
CA ALA A 96 -14.87 -6.61 9.41
C ALA A 96 -15.47 -5.90 8.19
N TYR A 97 -14.98 -4.70 7.87
CA TYR A 97 -15.39 -3.96 6.69
C TYR A 97 -14.97 -4.65 5.39
N ARG A 98 -13.71 -5.11 5.29
CA ARG A 98 -13.21 -5.92 4.16
C ARG A 98 -14.14 -7.08 3.86
N ASP A 99 -14.52 -7.84 4.89
CA ASP A 99 -15.39 -9.01 4.75
C ASP A 99 -16.81 -8.60 4.34
N LYS A 100 -17.35 -7.52 4.94
CA LYS A 100 -18.67 -6.95 4.60
C LYS A 100 -18.77 -6.54 3.12
N VAL A 101 -17.70 -5.97 2.55
CA VAL A 101 -17.67 -5.53 1.14
C VAL A 101 -17.13 -6.58 0.16
N GLY A 102 -16.76 -7.77 0.65
CA GLY A 102 -16.27 -8.88 -0.18
C GLY A 102 -14.90 -8.64 -0.81
N ASN A 103 -14.09 -7.74 -0.25
CA ASN A 103 -12.75 -7.47 -0.75
C ASN A 103 -11.79 -8.64 -0.42
N ARG A 104 -10.92 -9.01 -1.36
CA ARG A 104 -10.06 -10.20 -1.25
C ARG A 104 -8.59 -9.89 -0.95
N MET A 105 -8.22 -8.61 -0.95
CA MET A 105 -6.86 -8.20 -0.67
C MET A 105 -6.58 -8.29 0.83
N ASP A 106 -5.30 -8.32 1.18
CA ASP A 106 -4.89 -8.18 2.58
C ASP A 106 -5.04 -6.72 3.01
N TRP A 107 -5.56 -6.54 4.23
CA TRP A 107 -5.78 -5.24 4.84
C TRP A 107 -4.87 -5.10 6.05
N TYR A 108 -4.27 -3.92 6.16
CA TYR A 108 -3.43 -3.54 7.28
C TYR A 108 -3.91 -2.19 7.83
N SER A 109 -3.62 -1.97 9.10
CA SER A 109 -3.87 -0.70 9.77
C SER A 109 -2.57 0.02 10.05
N SER A 110 -2.56 1.34 9.83
CA SER A 110 -1.52 2.26 10.26
C SER A 110 -1.95 3.09 11.48
N SER A 111 -3.02 2.72 12.18
CA SER A 111 -3.59 3.50 13.31
C SER A 111 -2.57 3.84 14.40
N ASP A 112 -1.62 2.96 14.69
CA ASP A 112 -0.55 3.16 15.68
C ASP A 112 0.79 3.59 15.06
N SER A 113 0.77 4.16 13.84
CA SER A 113 1.96 4.45 13.05
C SER A 113 1.85 5.78 12.28
N PRO A 114 2.95 6.55 12.15
CA PRO A 114 2.93 7.77 11.34
C PRO A 114 2.87 7.50 9.82
N PHE A 115 2.95 6.22 9.40
CA PHE A 115 2.97 5.79 8.00
C PHE A 115 1.98 6.55 7.11
N ALA A 116 0.71 6.64 7.51
CA ALA A 116 -0.32 7.29 6.69
C ALA A 116 0.00 8.77 6.40
N ALA A 117 0.54 9.50 7.37
CA ALA A 117 0.93 10.89 7.18
C ALA A 117 2.13 11.02 6.25
N ASP A 118 3.14 10.16 6.43
CA ASP A 118 4.37 10.18 5.65
C ASP A 118 4.17 9.75 4.18
N VAL A 119 3.03 9.11 3.88
CA VAL A 119 2.65 8.67 2.52
C VAL A 119 1.48 9.47 1.92
N ASP A 120 1.23 10.67 2.45
CA ASP A 120 0.21 11.63 2.00
C ASP A 120 -1.24 11.13 2.11
N ALA A 121 -1.50 10.17 3.00
CA ALA A 121 -2.78 9.50 3.19
C ALA A 121 -3.32 9.59 4.64
N ALA A 122 -2.96 10.66 5.36
CA ALA A 122 -3.47 10.92 6.69
C ALA A 122 -5.01 11.06 6.70
N PRO A 123 -5.66 10.84 7.86
CA PRO A 123 -7.08 11.14 8.02
C PRO A 123 -7.42 12.55 7.54
N GLY A 124 -8.40 12.66 6.64
CA GLY A 124 -8.86 13.92 6.05
C GLY A 124 -8.07 14.42 4.83
N THR A 125 -6.98 13.77 4.41
CA THR A 125 -6.21 14.19 3.21
C THR A 125 -6.66 13.52 1.91
N GLY A 126 -7.44 12.43 2.01
CA GLY A 126 -7.96 11.69 0.86
C GLY A 126 -7.43 10.25 0.81
N PHE A 127 -7.64 9.58 -0.33
CA PHE A 127 -7.04 8.27 -0.61
C PHE A 127 -5.64 8.46 -1.23
N GLY A 128 -4.82 7.42 -1.22
CA GLY A 128 -3.49 7.47 -1.85
C GLY A 128 -3.05 6.12 -2.41
N VAL A 129 -2.43 6.13 -3.60
CA VAL A 129 -1.80 4.94 -4.18
C VAL A 129 -0.29 5.14 -4.14
N ASN A 130 0.39 4.28 -3.40
CA ASN A 130 1.82 4.35 -3.18
C ASN A 130 2.48 3.06 -3.67
N VAL A 131 3.63 3.17 -4.32
CA VAL A 131 4.42 2.02 -4.75
C VAL A 131 5.72 2.07 -3.98
N PHE A 132 6.03 0.99 -3.27
CA PHE A 132 7.26 0.83 -2.52
C PHE A 132 8.14 -0.22 -3.18
N LEU A 133 9.44 -0.04 -3.04
CA LEU A 133 10.47 -0.98 -3.46
C LEU A 133 11.22 -1.46 -2.20
N ARG A 134 11.68 -2.72 -2.21
CA ARG A 134 12.57 -3.21 -1.15
C ARG A 134 13.93 -3.61 -1.71
N ASP A 135 14.98 -3.32 -0.95
CA ASP A 135 16.32 -3.87 -1.11
C ASP A 135 16.75 -4.49 0.22
N GLY A 136 16.74 -5.82 0.28
CA GLY A 136 16.86 -6.55 1.55
C GLY A 136 15.73 -6.18 2.52
N ASP A 137 16.13 -5.57 3.64
CA ASP A 137 15.24 -5.10 4.71
C ASP A 137 14.90 -3.61 4.59
N THR A 138 15.53 -2.88 3.67
CA THR A 138 15.30 -1.44 3.47
C THR A 138 14.16 -1.20 2.49
N VAL A 139 13.23 -0.32 2.86
CA VAL A 139 12.07 0.05 2.04
C VAL A 139 12.25 1.45 1.48
N TYR A 140 11.86 1.64 0.22
CA TYR A 140 11.86 2.92 -0.47
C TYR A 140 10.50 3.25 -1.05
N ARG A 141 10.19 4.56 -1.15
CA ARG A 141 9.02 5.11 -1.85
C ARG A 141 9.46 5.90 -3.08
#